data_AF-A0A2N5MHJ9-F1
#
_entry.id   AF-A0A2N5MHJ9-F1
#
_cell.length_a   1.000
_cell.length_b   1.000
_cell.length_c   1.000
_cell.angle_alpha   90.00
_cell.angle_beta   90.00
_cell.angle_gamma   90.00
#
_symmetry.space_group_name_H-M   'P 1'
#
loop_
_entity.id
_entity.type
_entity.pdbx_description
1 polymer ?
#
loop_
_entity_poly.entity_id
_entity_poly.type
_entity_poly.pdbx_seq_one_letter_code
_entity_poly.pdbx_strand_id
1 'polypeptide(L)' 'MPAIIGPVQVINISGGALQFGDTLSTSPKSSSKTYLGSGGYNLGAFVLSGSGISGTNVINANGVDQPVTGNF' A
#
# COMPACT_ATOMS: atom_id res chain seq x y z
N MET A 1 -18.12 -22.20 -3.65
CA MET A 1 -18.58 -22.89 -2.45
C MET A 1 -19.09 -21.83 -1.47
N PRO A 2 -20.05 -22.14 -0.58
CA PRO A 2 -20.50 -21.19 0.42
C PRO A 2 -19.36 -20.88 1.40
N ALA A 3 -19.02 -19.61 1.57
CA ALA A 3 -18.16 -19.17 2.66
C ALA A 3 -19.05 -18.92 3.89
N ILE A 4 -19.02 -19.84 4.84
CA ILE A 4 -19.62 -19.62 6.16
C ILE A 4 -18.52 -19.02 7.03
N ILE A 5 -18.63 -17.72 7.30
CA ILE A 5 -17.66 -16.98 8.10
C ILE A 5 -18.33 -16.60 9.41
N GLY A 6 -17.68 -16.93 10.53
CA GLY A 6 -18.08 -16.46 11.86
C GLY A 6 -17.85 -14.95 12.05
N PRO A 7 -17.88 -14.43 13.28
CA PRO A 7 -17.55 -13.03 13.52
C PRO A 7 -16.09 -12.76 13.12
N VAL A 8 -15.90 -11.95 12.08
CA VAL A 8 -14.59 -11.54 11.56
C VAL A 8 -14.49 -10.02 11.63
N GLN A 9 -13.37 -9.53 12.15
CA GLN A 9 -13.03 -8.12 12.13
C GLN A 9 -11.77 -7.91 11.30
N VAL A 10 -11.90 -7.08 10.27
CA VAL A 10 -10.81 -6.66 9.42
C VAL A 10 -10.52 -5.20 9.75
N ILE A 11 -9.34 -4.95 10.31
CA ILE A 11 -8.99 -3.62 10.83
C ILE A 11 -8.42 -2.73 9.73
N ASN A 12 -7.63 -3.29 8.81
CA ASN A 12 -7.21 -2.56 7.61
C ASN A 12 -6.78 -3.53 6.50
N ILE A 13 -7.07 -3.15 5.25
CA ILE A 13 -6.52 -3.76 4.04
C ILE A 13 -5.81 -2.64 3.28
N SER A 14 -4.49 -2.55 3.45
CA SER A 14 -3.69 -1.46 2.87
C SER A 14 -3.48 -1.59 1.34
N GLY A 15 -4.00 -2.64 0.72
CA GLY A 15 -3.90 -2.93 -0.70
C GLY A 15 -4.31 -4.39 -0.96
N GLY A 16 -4.59 -4.73 -2.22
CA GLY A 16 -5.00 -6.08 -2.57
C GLY A 16 -6.52 -6.26 -2.61
N ALA A 17 -6.96 -7.49 -2.42
CA ALA A 17 -8.36 -7.86 -2.29
C ALA A 17 -8.51 -8.87 -1.15
N LEU A 18 -9.58 -8.72 -0.36
CA LEU A 18 -9.97 -9.69 0.66
C LEU A 18 -11.20 -10.44 0.15
N GLN A 19 -11.04 -11.73 -0.11
CA GLN A 19 -12.11 -12.59 -0.61
C GLN A 19 -12.45 -13.64 0.43
N PHE A 20 -13.74 -13.80 0.71
CA PHE A 20 -14.28 -14.94 1.43
C PHE A 20 -15.11 -15.79 0.46
N GLY A 21 -14.85 -17.09 0.43
CA GLY A 21 -15.45 -18.01 -0.54
C GLY A 21 -14.62 -18.11 -1.81
N ASP A 22 -15.17 -18.76 -2.83
CA ASP A 22 -14.41 -19.08 -4.03
C ASP A 22 -14.20 -17.82 -4.89
N THR A 23 -12.98 -17.69 -5.41
CA THR A 23 -12.64 -16.72 -6.46
C THR A 23 -12.01 -17.47 -7.63
N LEU A 24 -12.39 -17.09 -8.85
CA LEU A 24 -11.83 -17.65 -10.09
C LEU A 24 -10.52 -16.95 -10.47
N SER A 25 -10.41 -15.65 -10.22
CA SER A 25 -9.15 -14.92 -10.34
C SER A 25 -9.25 -13.60 -9.58
N THR A 26 -8.22 -13.29 -8.81
CA THR A 26 -8.10 -12.06 -8.04
C THR A 26 -6.68 -11.54 -8.25
N SER A 27 -6.56 -10.56 -9.15
CA SER A 27 -5.27 -9.97 -9.55
C SER A 27 -5.23 -8.48 -9.17
N PRO A 28 -5.22 -8.14 -7.87
CA PRO A 28 -5.14 -6.76 -7.44
C PRO A 28 -3.75 -6.22 -7.76
N LYS A 29 -3.70 -4.97 -8.20
CA LYS A 29 -2.45 -4.34 -8.58
C LYS A 29 -2.29 -3.02 -7.89
N SER A 30 -1.09 -2.77 -7.45
CA SER A 30 -0.71 -1.51 -6.83
C SER A 30 0.70 -1.15 -7.27
N SER A 31 0.88 0.09 -7.67
CA SER A 31 2.20 0.68 -7.73
C SER A 31 2.19 1.91 -6.83
N SER A 32 3.20 2.03 -5.96
CA SER A 32 3.38 3.23 -5.15
C SER A 32 4.83 3.71 -5.30
N LYS A 33 4.99 5.02 -5.36
CA LYS A 33 6.27 5.69 -5.39
C LYS A 33 6.19 6.79 -4.37
N THR A 34 6.94 6.65 -3.30
CA THR A 34 6.82 7.51 -2.15
C THR A 34 8.20 7.94 -1.72
N TYR A 35 8.35 9.25 -1.56
CA TYR A 35 9.56 9.89 -1.09
C TYR A 35 9.23 10.61 0.20
N LEU A 36 9.94 10.25 1.26
CA LEU A 36 9.64 10.70 2.61
C LEU A 36 10.84 11.47 3.14
N GLY A 37 10.56 12.68 3.63
CA GLY A 37 11.55 13.56 4.23
C GLY A 37 11.73 13.32 5.74
N SER A 38 12.48 14.20 6.40
CA SER A 38 12.68 14.15 7.86
C SER A 38 11.33 14.27 8.59
N GLY A 39 10.99 13.26 9.38
CA GLY A 39 9.70 13.14 10.07
C GLY A 39 8.54 12.64 9.18
N GLY A 40 8.84 12.01 8.05
CA GLY A 40 7.84 11.38 7.19
C GLY A 40 7.35 10.02 7.72
N TYR A 41 6.14 9.64 7.30
CA TYR A 41 5.53 8.30 7.48
C TYR A 41 5.29 7.86 8.92
N ASN A 42 4.71 8.76 9.70
CA ASN A 42 4.26 8.51 11.06
C ASN A 42 2.85 7.89 11.05
N LEU A 43 2.74 6.58 11.24
CA LEU A 43 1.47 5.84 11.17
C LEU A 43 0.90 5.42 12.55
N GLY A 44 1.54 5.83 13.65
CA GLY A 44 1.14 5.47 15.01
C GLY A 44 0.08 6.39 15.62
N ALA A 45 -0.59 5.93 16.68
CA ALA A 45 -1.61 6.71 17.39
C ALA A 45 -1.03 7.87 18.22
N PHE A 46 0.21 7.75 18.69
CA PHE A 46 0.96 8.82 19.35
C PHE A 46 2.36 8.87 18.73
N VAL A 47 2.72 10.03 18.20
CA VAL A 47 3.98 10.22 17.48
C VAL A 47 4.59 11.56 17.87
N LEU A 48 5.79 11.52 18.44
CA LEU A 48 6.64 12.67 18.67
C LEU A 48 7.83 12.59 17.71
N SER A 49 7.80 13.40 16.64
CA SER A 49 8.87 13.41 15.63
C SER A 49 9.64 14.73 15.72
N GLY A 50 10.93 14.66 16.05
CA GLY A 50 11.86 15.78 15.97
C GLY A 50 12.55 15.80 14.61
N SER A 51 12.17 16.74 13.74
CA SER A 51 12.74 16.87 12.40
C SER A 51 13.81 17.95 12.34
N GLY A 52 14.91 17.65 11.62
CA GLY A 52 15.97 18.61 11.31
C GLY A 52 15.87 19.09 9.86
N ILE A 53 17.01 19.24 9.19
CA ILE A 53 17.04 19.55 7.75
C ILE A 53 16.59 18.31 6.97
N SER A 54 15.72 18.49 5.98
CA SER A 54 15.21 17.43 5.11
C SER A 54 15.52 17.73 3.64
N GLY A 55 15.99 16.73 2.92
CA GLY A 55 16.11 16.74 1.47
C GLY A 55 15.81 15.36 0.92
N THR A 56 14.67 15.19 0.25
CA THR A 56 14.34 13.91 -0.41
C THR A 56 15.21 13.69 -1.65
N ASN A 57 15.79 14.77 -2.22
CA ASN A 57 16.82 14.80 -3.27
C ASN A 57 16.60 13.75 -4.37
N VAL A 58 15.37 13.69 -4.88
CA VAL A 58 15.00 12.71 -5.90
C VAL A 58 15.31 13.28 -7.26
N ILE A 59 16.21 12.63 -7.99
CA ILE A 59 16.41 12.86 -9.42
C ILE A 59 15.63 11.79 -10.17
N ASN A 60 14.59 12.18 -10.90
CA ASN A 60 13.72 11.26 -11.65
C ASN A 60 14.06 11.29 -13.14
N ALA A 61 14.80 10.28 -13.63
CA ALA A 61 15.26 10.18 -15.02
C ALA A 61 14.81 8.87 -15.69
N ASN A 62 13.56 8.47 -15.45
CA ASN A 62 12.99 7.22 -15.96
C ASN A 62 12.02 7.49 -17.12
N GLY A 63 12.12 6.69 -18.19
CA GLY A 63 11.23 6.78 -19.36
C GLY A 63 9.84 6.16 -19.13
N VAL A 64 9.74 5.19 -18.21
CA VAL A 64 8.48 4.65 -17.70
C VAL A 64 8.58 4.54 -16.18
N ASP A 65 7.62 5.11 -15.47
CA ASP A 65 7.57 5.17 -14.01
C ASP A 65 6.26 4.57 -13.53
N GLN A 66 6.35 3.57 -12.65
CA GLN A 66 5.20 2.83 -12.11
C GLN A 66 4.27 2.14 -13.15
N PRO A 67 4.79 1.37 -14.13
CA PRO A 67 3.90 0.64 -15.03
C PRO A 67 3.24 -0.53 -14.29
N VAL A 68 1.92 -0.63 -14.42
CA VAL A 68 1.13 -1.74 -13.89
C VAL A 68 0.62 -2.57 -15.08
N THR A 69 1.34 -3.63 -15.44
CA THR A 69 1.10 -4.41 -16.68
C THR A 69 0.53 -5.81 -16.41
N GLY A 70 -0.31 -6.33 -17.32
CA GLY A 70 -0.77 -7.73 -17.39
C GLY A 70 -1.97 -8.10 -16.48
N ASN A 71 -3.13 -8.41 -17.06
CA ASN A 71 -4.27 -9.00 -16.32
C ASN A 71 -4.45 -10.43 -16.80
N PHE A 72 -3.87 -11.40 -16.11
CA PHE A 72 -4.18 -12.81 -16.32
C PHE A 72 -4.33 -13.46 -14.95
#